data_AF-A0A3B4E4X5-F1
#
_entry.id   AF-A0A3B4E4X5-F1
#
_cell.length_a   1.000
_cell.length_b   1.000
_cell.length_c   1.000
_cell.angle_alpha   90.00
_cell.angle_beta   90.00
_cell.angle_gamma   90.00
#
_symmetry.space_group_name_H-M   'P 1'
#
loop_
_entity.id
_entity.type
_entity.pdbx_description
1 polymer ?
#
loop_
_entity_poly.entity_id
_entity_poly.type
_entity_poly.pdbx_seq_one_letter_code
_entity_poly.pdbx_strand_id
1 'polypeptide(L)'
;MLTTMTYRMPNFTLEQKLYLLQKIHSVVDAVQDFRKDTNTTVYRNAVWAELAKAFNEAFPNRPPSSVSSLKTLWKRLKVECRVALQRRQEQQAAGMPLTALTQVPVQLLHFHLLNI
;
A
#
# COMPACT_ATOMS: atom_id res chain seq x y z
N MET A 1 19.83 -22.35 27.30
CA MET A 1 19.16 -21.05 27.11
C MET A 1 19.00 -20.81 25.61
N LEU A 2 17.78 -20.89 25.08
CA LEU A 2 17.51 -20.67 23.64
C LEU A 2 17.29 -19.17 23.43
N THR A 3 18.23 -18.52 22.73
CA THR A 3 18.10 -17.15 22.24
C THR A 3 16.97 -17.11 21.21
N THR A 4 15.82 -16.58 21.61
CA THR A 4 14.75 -16.19 20.69
C THR A 4 15.27 -15.01 19.87
N MET A 5 15.91 -15.32 18.74
CA MET A 5 16.17 -14.37 17.68
C MET A 5 14.82 -13.80 17.25
N THR A 6 14.46 -12.63 17.76
CA THR A 6 13.30 -11.89 17.27
C THR A 6 13.60 -11.54 15.83
N TYR A 7 13.11 -12.38 14.90
CA TYR A 7 13.15 -12.11 13.48
C TYR A 7 12.28 -10.87 13.24
N ARG A 8 12.86 -9.69 13.40
CA ARG A 8 12.23 -8.43 13.06
C ARG A 8 12.05 -8.47 11.55
N MET A 9 10.83 -8.72 11.12
CA MET A 9 10.47 -8.69 9.71
C MET A 9 10.97 -7.36 9.13
N PRO A 10 11.86 -7.37 8.14
CA PRO A 10 12.46 -6.14 7.63
C PRO A 10 11.34 -5.22 7.14
N ASN A 11 11.43 -3.94 7.49
CA ASN A 11 10.48 -2.93 7.03
C ASN A 11 10.42 -2.95 5.50
N PHE A 12 9.21 -2.79 4.96
CA PHE A 12 9.04 -2.72 3.51
C PHE A 12 9.86 -1.55 2.94
N THR A 13 10.69 -1.85 1.95
CA THR A 13 11.48 -0.85 1.24
C THR A 13 10.58 0.10 0.46
N LEU A 14 11.12 1.24 0.04
CA LEU A 14 10.41 2.17 -0.83
C LEU A 14 9.92 1.46 -2.11
N GLU A 15 10.81 0.75 -2.80
CA GLU A 15 10.48 -0.02 -4.00
C GLU A 15 9.31 -1.00 -3.78
N GLN A 16 9.32 -1.72 -2.67
CA GLN A 16 8.24 -2.65 -2.31
C GLN A 16 6.91 -1.93 -2.08
N LYS A 17 6.93 -0.77 -1.42
CA LYS A 17 5.75 0.07 -1.25
C LYS A 17 5.20 0.50 -2.61
N LEU A 18 6.06 0.99 -3.50
CA LEU A 18 5.67 1.46 -4.84
C LEU A 18 5.11 0.34 -5.71
N TYR A 19 5.74 -0.83 -5.68
CA TYR A 19 5.27 -2.01 -6.38
C TYR A 19 3.86 -2.42 -5.92
N LEU A 20 3.63 -2.50 -4.61
CA LEU A 20 2.31 -2.86 -4.07
C LEU A 20 1.25 -1.85 -4.51
N LEU A 21 1.57 -0.57 -4.46
CA LEU A 21 0.66 0.48 -4.94
C LEU A 21 0.30 0.24 -6.39
N GLN A 22 1.30 0.17 -7.27
CA GLN A 22 1.11 -0.03 -8.71
C GLN A 22 0.21 -1.23 -9.02
N LYS A 23 0.40 -2.35 -8.32
CA LYS A 23 -0.45 -3.55 -8.50
C LYS A 23 -1.86 -3.37 -7.96
N ILE A 24 -2.04 -2.67 -6.84
CA ILE A 24 -3.37 -2.35 -6.31
C ILE A 24 -4.14 -1.42 -7.25
N HIS A 25 -3.46 -0.57 -8.02
CA HIS A 25 -4.11 0.37 -8.95
C HIS A 25 -5.13 -0.30 -9.87
N SER A 26 -4.74 -1.41 -10.49
CA SER A 26 -5.56 -2.12 -11.47
C SER A 26 -6.73 -2.89 -10.86
N VAL A 27 -6.78 -3.01 -9.53
CA VAL A 27 -7.78 -3.80 -8.79
C VAL A 27 -8.34 -3.03 -7.59
N VAL A 28 -8.22 -1.70 -7.61
CA VAL A 28 -8.50 -0.85 -6.45
C VAL A 28 -9.97 -0.97 -6.01
N ASP A 29 -10.90 -1.06 -6.96
CA ASP A 29 -12.33 -1.22 -6.69
C ASP A 29 -12.61 -2.51 -5.95
N ALA A 30 -12.01 -3.62 -6.39
CA ALA A 30 -12.14 -4.93 -5.74
C ALA A 30 -11.54 -4.94 -4.33
N VAL A 31 -10.39 -4.28 -4.15
CA VAL A 31 -9.69 -4.18 -2.85
C VAL A 31 -10.44 -3.29 -1.86
N GLN A 32 -11.13 -2.27 -2.37
CA GLN A 32 -11.92 -1.31 -1.57
C GLN A 32 -13.41 -1.66 -1.47
N ASP A 33 -13.88 -2.73 -2.11
CA ASP A 33 -15.26 -3.17 -1.94
C ASP A 33 -15.47 -3.74 -0.53
N PHE A 34 -16.22 -3.02 0.29
CA PHE A 34 -16.53 -3.37 1.68
C PHE A 34 -17.86 -4.10 1.84
N ARG A 35 -18.57 -4.42 0.74
CA ARG A 35 -19.77 -5.25 0.83
C ARG A 35 -19.42 -6.61 1.43
N LYS A 36 -20.35 -7.14 2.22
CA LYS A 36 -20.17 -8.36 3.02
C LYS A 36 -20.86 -9.58 2.41
N ASP A 37 -21.41 -9.46 1.21
CA ASP A 37 -21.96 -10.62 0.51
C ASP A 37 -20.83 -11.61 0.17
N THR A 38 -21.21 -12.88 0.05
CA THR A 38 -20.28 -14.00 -0.16
C THR A 38 -19.43 -13.80 -1.42
N ASN A 39 -20.07 -13.40 -2.52
CA ASN A 39 -19.39 -13.25 -3.82
C ASN A 39 -18.33 -12.16 -3.78
N THR A 40 -18.66 -10.98 -3.24
CA THR A 40 -17.71 -9.89 -3.05
C THR A 40 -16.56 -10.30 -2.12
N THR A 41 -16.86 -10.99 -1.02
CA THR A 41 -15.84 -11.41 -0.04
C THR A 41 -14.87 -12.42 -0.64
N VAL A 42 -15.38 -13.42 -1.37
CA VAL A 42 -14.58 -14.44 -2.06
C VAL A 42 -13.72 -13.79 -3.13
N TYR A 43 -14.29 -12.94 -3.97
CA TYR A 43 -13.57 -12.24 -5.03
C TYR A 43 -12.45 -11.35 -4.47
N ARG A 44 -12.75 -10.52 -3.46
CA ARG A 44 -11.74 -9.68 -2.79
C ARG A 44 -10.61 -10.51 -2.18
N ASN A 45 -10.93 -11.66 -1.58
CA ASN A 45 -9.91 -12.55 -1.02
C ASN A 45 -9.01 -13.16 -2.12
N ALA A 46 -9.59 -13.55 -3.25
CA ALA A 46 -8.84 -14.04 -4.41
C ALA A 46 -7.91 -12.96 -4.98
N VAL A 47 -8.41 -11.73 -5.16
CA VAL A 47 -7.59 -10.58 -5.59
C VAL A 47 -6.41 -10.35 -4.65
N TRP A 48 -6.64 -10.40 -3.33
CA TRP A 48 -5.56 -10.29 -2.36
C TRP A 48 -4.55 -11.44 -2.41
N ALA A 49 -4.99 -12.66 -2.70
CA ALA A 49 -4.11 -13.81 -2.86
C ALA A 49 -3.21 -13.66 -4.08
N GLU A 50 -3.77 -13.23 -5.22
CA GLU A 50 -3.00 -12.95 -6.44
C GLU A 50 -2.01 -11.79 -6.25
N LEU A 51 -2.42 -10.73 -5.55
CA LEU A 51 -1.51 -9.64 -5.18
C LEU A 51 -0.34 -10.14 -4.32
N ALA A 52 -0.60 -11.04 -3.36
CA ALA A 52 0.45 -11.60 -2.52
C ALA A 52 1.41 -12.50 -3.30
N LYS A 53 0.88 -13.30 -4.23
CA LYS A 53 1.68 -14.12 -5.14
C LYS A 53 2.59 -13.25 -5.99
N ALA A 54 2.04 -12.28 -6.73
CA ALA A 54 2.80 -11.37 -7.58
C ALA A 54 3.85 -10.56 -6.79
N PHE A 55 3.52 -10.12 -5.58
CA PHE A 55 4.46 -9.42 -4.71
C PHE A 55 5.64 -10.30 -4.30
N ASN A 56 5.39 -11.55 -3.92
CA ASN A 56 6.44 -12.46 -3.50
C ASN A 56 7.32 -12.92 -4.67
N GLU A 57 6.74 -13.08 -5.87
CA GLU A 57 7.47 -13.36 -7.11
C GLU A 57 8.39 -12.18 -7.51
N ALA A 58 7.94 -10.93 -7.30
CA ALA A 58 8.76 -9.75 -7.59
C ALA A 58 9.90 -9.54 -6.58
N PHE A 59 9.76 -10.05 -5.35
CA PHE A 59 10.75 -9.91 -4.29
C PHE A 59 11.14 -11.27 -3.68
N PRO A 60 11.79 -12.17 -4.45
CA PRO A 60 12.11 -13.52 -3.98
C PRO A 60 13.19 -13.55 -2.91
N ASN A 61 14.00 -12.48 -2.79
CA ASN A 61 15.12 -12.38 -1.85
C ASN A 61 14.72 -12.11 -0.39
N ARG A 62 13.42 -12.08 -0.08
CA ARG A 62 12.90 -11.89 1.29
C ARG A 62 11.90 -12.97 1.66
N PRO A 63 11.62 -13.19 2.94
CA PRO A 63 10.56 -14.11 3.33
C PRO A 63 9.23 -13.71 2.68
N PRO A 64 8.41 -14.69 2.26
CA PRO A 64 7.11 -14.42 1.67
C PRO A 64 6.24 -13.54 2.58
N SER A 65 5.72 -12.45 2.01
CA SER A 65 4.67 -11.66 2.66
C SER A 65 3.36 -12.40 2.61
N SER A 66 2.68 -12.46 3.76
CA SER A 66 1.31 -12.93 3.83
C SER A 66 0.33 -11.86 3.31
N VAL A 67 -0.87 -12.30 2.91
CA VAL A 67 -1.98 -11.41 2.58
C VAL A 67 -2.27 -10.40 3.71
N SER A 68 -2.20 -10.84 4.97
CA SER A 68 -2.44 -9.97 6.13
C SER A 68 -1.39 -8.86 6.25
N SER A 69 -0.13 -9.19 6.00
CA SER A 69 0.97 -8.22 5.99
C SER A 69 0.78 -7.17 4.89
N LEU A 70 0.37 -7.59 3.68
CA LEU A 70 0.12 -6.66 2.57
C LEU A 70 -1.14 -5.81 2.78
N LYS A 71 -2.21 -6.37 3.35
CA LYS A 71 -3.40 -5.58 3.78
C LYS A 71 -3.01 -4.50 4.79
N THR A 72 -2.13 -4.83 5.73
CA THR A 72 -1.62 -3.87 6.73
C THR A 72 -0.75 -2.81 6.08
N LEU A 73 0.13 -3.19 5.16
CA LEU A 73 0.96 -2.26 4.38
C LEU A 73 0.07 -1.28 3.59
N TRP A 74 -0.94 -1.77 2.88
CA TRP A 74 -1.88 -0.94 2.15
C TRP A 74 -2.59 0.08 3.05
N LYS A 75 -3.09 -0.36 4.21
CA LYS A 75 -3.72 0.55 5.19
C LYS A 75 -2.75 1.66 5.62
N ARG A 76 -1.49 1.32 5.93
CA ARG A 76 -0.47 2.31 6.32
C ARG A 76 -0.17 3.27 5.17
N LEU A 77 -0.01 2.77 3.96
CA LEU A 77 0.22 3.59 2.78
C LEU A 77 -0.90 4.61 2.58
N LYS A 78 -2.18 4.20 2.66
CA LYS A 78 -3.31 5.14 2.59
C LYS A 78 -3.24 6.28 3.61
N VAL A 79 -2.83 5.97 4.85
CA VAL A 79 -2.68 6.98 5.90
C VAL A 79 -1.50 7.91 5.58
N GLU A 80 -0.34 7.34 5.20
CA GLU A 80 0.82 8.12 4.75
C GLU A 80 0.45 9.09 3.60
N CYS A 81 -0.40 8.65 2.66
CA CYS A 81 -0.91 9.49 1.56
C CYS A 81 -1.75 10.65 2.08
N ARG A 82 -2.75 10.34 2.92
CA ARG A 82 -3.69 11.34 3.42
C ARG A 82 -2.95 12.43 4.18
N VAL A 83 -1.98 12.05 5.01
CA VAL A 83 -1.13 13.00 5.75
C VAL A 83 -0.27 13.85 4.81
N ALA A 84 0.33 13.24 3.78
CA ALA A 84 1.12 13.98 2.81
C ALA A 84 0.27 14.97 1.99
N LEU A 85 -0.94 14.58 1.60
CA LEU A 85 -1.89 15.43 0.89
C LEU A 85 -2.36 16.60 1.78
N GLN A 86 -2.72 16.31 3.02
CA GLN A 86 -3.15 17.33 3.98
C GLN A 86 -2.05 18.37 4.20
N ARG A 87 -0.81 17.94 4.44
CA ARG A 87 0.35 18.84 4.57
C ARG A 87 0.55 19.70 3.32
N ARG A 88 0.30 19.14 2.13
CA ARG A 88 0.39 19.90 0.88
C ARG A 88 -0.69 20.98 0.78
N GLN A 89 -1.93 20.64 1.13
CA GLN A 89 -3.03 21.61 1.17
C GLN A 89 -2.74 22.73 2.18
N GLU A 90 -2.20 22.38 3.35
CA GLU A 90 -1.76 23.35 4.37
C GLU A 90 -0.63 24.25 3.85
N GLN A 91 0.37 23.70 3.16
CA GLN A 91 1.45 24.49 2.54
C GLN A 91 0.94 25.43 1.45
N GLN A 92 0.03 24.96 0.59
CA GLN A 92 -0.60 25.78 -0.45
C GLN A 92 -1.44 26.90 0.15
N ALA A 93 -2.24 26.60 1.18
CA ALA A 93 -3.05 27.59 1.89
C ALA A 93 -2.18 28.62 2.63
N ALA A 94 -1.01 28.20 3.15
CA ALA A 94 -0.06 29.06 3.84
C ALA A 94 0.88 29.84 2.91
N GLY A 95 0.77 29.68 1.58
CA GLY A 95 1.68 30.31 0.60
C GLY A 95 3.14 29.85 0.73
N MET A 96 3.38 28.70 1.39
CA MET A 96 4.72 28.15 1.60
C MET A 96 5.19 27.37 0.37
N PRO A 97 6.51 27.35 0.09
CA PRO A 97 7.06 26.52 -0.97
C PRO A 97 6.74 25.04 -0.69
N LEU A 98 6.15 24.38 -1.69
CA LEU A 98 5.79 22.96 -1.62
C LEU A 98 7.05 22.14 -1.36
N THR A 99 7.12 21.45 -0.22
CA THR A 99 8.21 20.50 0.01
C THR A 99 8.14 19.37 -1.01
N ALA A 100 9.28 18.98 -1.59
CA ALA A 100 9.37 17.89 -2.55
C ALA A 100 8.71 16.63 -1.97
N LEU A 101 7.72 16.09 -2.68
CA LEU A 101 7.03 14.89 -2.26
C LEU A 101 8.02 13.72 -2.29
N THR A 102 8.01 12.89 -1.25
CA THR A 102 8.60 11.54 -1.36
C THR A 102 7.91 10.79 -2.50
N GLN A 103 8.63 9.89 -3.18
CA GLN A 103 8.14 9.23 -4.40
C GLN A 103 6.80 8.49 -4.19
N VAL A 104 6.57 7.97 -2.97
CA VAL A 104 5.31 7.33 -2.55
C VAL A 104 4.09 8.27 -2.74
N PRO A 105 4.04 9.47 -2.10
CA PRO A 105 2.95 10.41 -2.33
C PRO A 105 2.75 10.86 -3.78
N VAL A 106 3.81 10.96 -4.61
CA VAL A 106 3.69 11.39 -6.02
C VAL A 106 2.89 10.37 -6.82
N GLN A 107 3.26 9.09 -6.73
CA GLN A 107 2.54 8.03 -7.43
C GLN A 107 1.10 7.91 -6.92
N LEU A 108 0.86 8.13 -5.63
CA LEU A 108 -0.47 8.09 -5.03
C LEU A 108 -1.37 9.29 -5.34
N LEU A 109 -0.81 10.48 -5.56
CA LEU A 109 -1.58 11.59 -6.13
C LEU A 109 -2.11 11.23 -7.52
N HIS A 110 -1.33 10.49 -8.31
CA HIS A 110 -1.83 9.91 -9.56
C HIS A 110 -2.98 8.91 -9.31
N PHE A 111 -2.94 8.12 -8.22
CA PHE A 111 -4.04 7.21 -7.87
C PHE A 111 -5.31 7.97 -7.49
N HIS A 112 -5.19 9.10 -6.80
CA HIS A 112 -6.36 9.88 -6.40
C HIS A 112 -7.03 10.55 -7.61
N LEU A 113 -6.24 11.02 -8.58
CA LEU A 113 -6.75 11.61 -9.83
C LEU A 113 -7.50 10.59 -10.72
N LEU A 114 -7.32 9.30 -10.50
CA LEU A 114 -7.97 8.21 -11.24
C LEU A 114 -9.15 7.58 -10.49
N ASN A 115 -9.50 8.10 -9.30
CA ASN A 115 -10.56 7.59 -8.44
C ASN A 115 -11.53 8.69 -7.97
N ILE A 116 -11.65 9.76 -8.77
CA ILE A 116 -12.74 10.75 -8.73
C ILE A 116 -13.54 10.56 -10.02
#